data_AF-A0A957QV97-F1
#
_entry.id   AF-A0A957QV97-F1
#
_cell.length_a   1.000
_cell.length_b   1.000
_cell.length_c   1.000
_cell.angle_alpha   90.00
_cell.angle_beta   90.00
_cell.angle_gamma   90.00
#
_symmetry.space_group_name_H-M   'P 1'
#
loop_
_entity.id
_entity.type
_entity.pdbx_description
1 polymer ?
#
loop_
_entity_poly.entity_id
_entity_poly.type
_entity_poly.pdbx_seq_one_letter_code
_entity_poly.pdbx_strand_id
1 'polypeptide(L)' 'YRIDHYLGKETVQNILVFRFGNGIFEPIWNRNYVDHVQITVSESLGV' A
#
# COMPACT_ATOMS: atom_id res chain seq x y z
N TYR A 1 2.23 -17.31 -16.11
CA TYR A 1 1.98 -16.13 -15.25
C TYR A 1 1.80 -16.59 -13.82
N ARG A 2 2.41 -15.89 -12.84
CA ARG A 2 2.16 -16.12 -11.41
C ARG A 2 1.13 -15.10 -10.95
N ILE A 3 0.07 -15.55 -10.31
CA ILE A 3 -1.06 -14.69 -9.92
C ILE A 3 -1.06 -14.56 -8.39
N ASP A 4 -1.13 -13.33 -7.93
CA ASP A 4 -1.44 -12.98 -6.55
C ASP A 4 -2.72 -12.14 -6.58
N HIS A 5 -3.77 -12.63 -5.91
CA HIS A 5 -5.09 -12.01 -5.98
C HIS A 5 -5.17 -10.69 -5.20
N TYR A 6 -4.27 -10.43 -4.23
CA TYR A 6 -4.21 -9.15 -3.54
C TYR A 6 -3.72 -8.04 -4.47
N LEU A 7 -2.83 -8.34 -5.43
CA LEU A 7 -2.36 -7.38 -6.44
C LEU A 7 -3.47 -6.95 -7.42
N GLY A 8 -4.56 -7.71 -7.51
CA GLY A 8 -5.75 -7.36 -8.30
C GLY A 8 -6.72 -6.42 -7.59
N LYS A 9 -6.53 -6.14 -6.30
CA LYS A 9 -7.43 -5.26 -5.54
C LYS A 9 -7.17 -3.80 -5.91
N GLU A 10 -8.23 -3.06 -6.21
CA GLU A 10 -8.15 -1.66 -6.66
C GLU A 10 -7.35 -0.77 -5.70
N THR A 11 -7.55 -0.92 -4.39
CA THR A 11 -6.82 -0.16 -3.38
C THR A 11 -5.32 -0.48 -3.35
N VAL A 12 -4.94 -1.72 -3.63
CA VAL A 12 -3.53 -2.13 -3.73
C VAL A 12 -2.89 -1.54 -4.98
N GLN A 13 -3.60 -1.52 -6.10
CA GLN A 13 -3.13 -0.89 -7.34
C GLN A 13 -2.94 0.63 -7.18
N ASN A 14 -3.84 1.28 -6.44
CA ASN A 14 -3.79 2.72 -6.19
C ASN A 14 -2.57 3.18 -5.37
N ILE A 15 -1.89 2.29 -4.64
CA ILE A 15 -0.69 2.64 -3.85
C ILE A 15 0.37 3.32 -4.72
N LEU A 16 0.59 2.86 -5.96
CA LEU A 16 1.59 3.44 -6.85
C LEU A 16 1.20 4.85 -7.31
N VAL A 17 -0.10 5.07 -7.60
CA VAL A 17 -0.61 6.39 -8.00
C VAL A 17 -0.51 7.38 -6.84
N PHE A 18 -0.83 6.98 -5.61
CA PHE A 18 -0.69 7.85 -4.44
C PHE A 18 0.78 8.18 -4.12
N ARG A 19 1.70 7.24 -4.33
CA ARG A 19 3.12 7.44 -4.03
C ARG A 19 3.87 8.29 -5.05
N PHE A 20 3.52 8.19 -6.33
CA PHE A 20 4.31 8.78 -7.42
C PHE A 20 3.52 9.71 -8.35
N GLY A 21 2.19 9.66 -8.32
CA GLY A 21 1.32 10.48 -9.15
C GLY A 21 0.88 11.80 -8.50
N ASN A 22 1.36 12.09 -7.28
CA ASN A 22 0.93 13.25 -6.51
C ASN A 22 2.12 14.01 -5.88
N GLY A 23 2.31 15.27 -6.30
CA GLY A 23 3.42 16.11 -5.85
C GLY A 23 3.37 16.53 -4.37
N ILE A 24 2.25 16.31 -3.68
CA ILE A 24 2.15 16.52 -2.22
C ILE A 24 2.72 15.32 -1.46
N PHE A 25 2.44 14.10 -1.94
CA PHE A 25 2.80 12.86 -1.21
C PHE A 25 4.22 12.37 -1.50
N GLU A 26 4.72 12.58 -2.72
CA GLU A 26 6.08 12.19 -3.11
C GLU A 26 7.18 12.71 -2.13
N PRO A 27 7.26 14.01 -1.79
CA PRO A 27 8.36 14.54 -0.97
C PRO A 27 8.31 14.10 0.50
N ILE A 28 7.15 13.64 0.98
CA ILE A 28 6.98 13.19 2.38
C ILE A 28 7.04 11.66 2.52
N TRP A 29 7.07 10.91 1.42
CA TRP A 29 7.20 9.45 1.48
C TRP A 29 8.66 9.00 1.67
N ASN A 30 9.26 9.32 2.82
CA ASN A 30 10.63 8.91 3.19
C ASN A 30 10.86 8.88 4.71
N ARG A 31 12.02 8.35 5.14
CA ARG A 31 12.38 8.16 6.57
C ARG A 31 12.42 9.42 7.43
N ASN A 32 12.43 10.61 6.83
CA ASN A 32 12.44 11.86 7.60
C ASN A 32 11.02 12.27 8.04
N TYR A 33 9.99 11.74 7.38
CA TYR A 33 8.58 12.09 7.61
C TYR A 33 7.70 10.87 7.97
N VAL A 34 8.14 9.66 7.63
CA VAL A 34 7.45 8.40 7.95
C VAL A 34 8.17 7.72 9.11
N ASP A 35 7.48 7.62 10.24
CA ASP A 35 7.96 6.92 11.44
C ASP A 35 7.94 5.39 11.25
N HIS A 36 6.80 4.83 10.83
CA HIS A 36 6.66 3.40 10.54
C HIS A 36 5.63 3.12 9.44
N VAL A 37 5.71 1.93 8.85
CA VAL A 37 4.72 1.39 7.92
C VAL A 37 4.16 0.11 8.52
N GLN A 38 2.86 0.10 8.81
CA GLN A 38 2.16 -1.09 9.30
C GLN A 38 1.31 -1.70 8.18
N ILE A 39 1.40 -3.02 8.03
CA ILE A 39 0.56 -3.81 7.13
C ILE A 39 -0.17 -4.85 7.97
N THR A 40 -1.50 -4.80 7.95
CA THR A 40 -2.35 -5.72 8.71
C THR A 40 -3.29 -6.44 7.77
N VAL A 41 -3.35 -7.76 7.91
CA VAL A 41 -4.40 -8.61 7.30
C VAL A 41 -5.06 -9.32 8.46
N SER A 42 -6.34 -9.04 8.68
CA SER A 42 -7.13 -9.61 9.78
C SER A 42 -8.35 -10.33 9.21
N GLU A 43 -8.62 -11.52 9.71
CA GLU A 43 -9.83 -12.29 9.41
C GLU A 43 -10.57 -12.61 10.71
N SER A 44 -11.90 -12.67 10.63
CA SER A 44 -12.76 -13.05 11.76
C SER A 44 -13.14 -14.53 11.75
N LEU A 45 -12.92 -15.22 10.63
CA LEU A 45 -13.19 -16.65 10.49
C LEU A 45 -12.02 -17.43 11.10
N GLY A 46 -12.35 -18.46 11.88
CA GLY A 46 -11.40 -19.46 12.35
C GLY A 46 -11.15 -20.55 11.31
N VAL A 47 -10.35 -21.55 11.69
CA VAL A 47 -10.14 -22.79 10.92
C VAL A 47 -11.36 -23.70 10.98
#